data_AF-A6QTT3-F1
#
_entry.id   AF-A6QTT3-F1
#
_cell.length_a   1.000
_cell.length_b   1.000
_cell.length_c   1.000
_cell.angle_alpha   90.00
_cell.angle_beta   90.00
_cell.angle_gamma   90.00
#
_symmetry.space_group_name_H-M   'P 1'
#
loop_
_entity.id
_entity.type
_entity.pdbx_description
1 polymer ?
#
loop_
_entity_poly.entity_id
_entity_poly.type
_entity_poly.pdbx_seq_one_letter_code
_entity_poly.pdbx_strand_id
1 'polypeptide(L)'
;MSVQTESPFTVRLRTMPQRNPARLEEVANGRIAHTLTACTRCRQRKSRCDPGIPRCEPCQRSNAKCVYYDPARNRTISRTYILQLRERIKILSQELAQVENEISHSTDAEFMIRGAGLIKFKETDEPRFLGPSSGITITRLIMEIAKQNTNSKSIKEVVNEATAQEIKYAFTLESQKPTSKIYPMISSVAEPNLPPRELAYRLIDIFMAKGKLHASRPPFNSLSLD
;
A
#
# COMPACT_ATOMS: atom_id res chain seq x y z
N MET A 1 5.98 34.01 -20.38
CA MET A 1 5.15 33.86 -19.16
C MET A 1 4.77 32.40 -19.05
N SER A 2 5.56 31.64 -18.28
CA SER A 2 5.43 30.19 -18.15
C SER A 2 4.51 29.89 -16.97
N VAL A 3 3.32 29.38 -17.24
CA VAL A 3 2.36 28.98 -16.19
C VAL A 3 2.52 27.48 -15.96
N GLN A 4 3.09 27.14 -14.81
CA GLN A 4 3.14 25.77 -14.30
C GLN A 4 1.76 25.44 -13.72
N THR A 5 1.10 24.38 -14.21
CA THR A 5 -0.09 23.80 -13.58
C THR A 5 0.27 22.39 -13.12
N GLU A 6 0.58 22.26 -11.83
CA GLU A 6 0.81 20.99 -11.13
C GLU A 6 -0.52 20.24 -10.98
N SER A 7 -0.54 18.94 -11.33
CA SER A 7 -1.74 18.10 -11.20
C SER A 7 -1.94 17.59 -9.77
N PRO A 8 -3.19 17.49 -9.28
CA PRO A 8 -3.48 16.95 -7.96
C PRO A 8 -3.55 15.41 -8.04
N PHE A 9 -3.12 14.74 -6.97
CA PHE A 9 -3.08 13.28 -6.80
C PHE A 9 -1.89 12.52 -7.40
N THR A 10 -0.70 12.86 -6.92
CA THR A 10 0.32 11.84 -6.66
C THR A 10 0.36 11.58 -5.15
N VAL A 11 -0.17 10.45 -4.69
CA VAL A 11 0.22 9.94 -3.37
C VAL A 11 1.62 9.37 -3.54
N ARG A 12 2.61 10.27 -3.48
CA ARG A 12 3.99 9.88 -3.22
C ARG A 12 3.97 9.20 -1.86
N LEU A 13 4.11 7.87 -1.82
CA LEU A 13 4.68 7.21 -0.66
C LEU A 13 6.07 7.81 -0.48
N ARG A 14 6.14 8.87 0.33
CA ARG A 14 7.40 9.38 0.85
C ARG A 14 7.97 8.21 1.63
N THR A 15 8.99 7.58 1.09
CA THR A 15 9.91 6.76 1.85
C THR A 15 10.46 7.68 2.94
N MET A 16 9.89 7.60 4.13
CA MET A 16 10.39 8.33 5.28
C MET A 16 11.82 7.83 5.52
N PRO A 17 12.81 8.72 5.59
CA PRO A 17 14.16 8.29 5.93
C PRO A 17 14.08 7.65 7.31
N GLN A 18 14.48 6.39 7.42
CA GLN A 18 14.54 5.67 8.69
C GLN A 18 15.55 6.41 9.59
N ARG A 19 15.03 7.34 10.38
CA ARG A 19 15.82 8.14 11.31
C ARG A 19 15.86 7.34 12.60
N ASN A 20 17.06 6.90 12.98
CA ASN A 20 17.29 6.12 14.21
C ASN A 20 16.47 6.68 15.39
N PRO A 21 15.48 5.93 15.91
CA PRO A 21 14.55 6.44 16.92
C PRO A 21 15.27 6.82 18.22
N ALA A 22 16.35 6.12 18.56
CA ALA A 22 17.19 6.42 19.72
C ALA A 22 17.79 7.83 19.71
N ARG A 23 18.15 8.37 18.53
CA ARG A 23 18.80 9.69 18.40
C ARG A 23 17.81 10.85 18.41
N LEU A 24 16.51 10.58 18.19
CA LEU A 24 15.44 11.56 18.40
C LEU A 24 15.03 11.67 19.87
N GLU A 25 15.01 10.56 20.60
CA GLU A 25 14.57 10.54 22.00
C GLU A 25 15.52 11.33 22.93
N GLU A 26 16.84 11.20 22.77
CA GLU A 26 17.82 11.93 23.60
C GLU A 26 17.75 13.45 23.37
N VAL A 27 17.58 13.86 22.12
CA VAL A 27 17.48 15.26 21.73
C VAL A 27 16.14 15.87 22.17
N ALA A 28 15.05 15.09 22.15
CA ALA A 28 13.75 15.51 22.68
C ALA A 28 13.78 15.65 24.21
N ASN A 29 14.46 14.74 24.91
CA ASN A 29 14.56 14.76 26.37
C ASN A 29 15.25 16.03 26.90
N GLY A 30 16.33 16.47 26.24
CA GLY A 30 17.00 17.74 26.55
C GLY A 30 16.15 18.96 26.19
N ARG A 31 15.55 19.00 24.99
CA ARG A 31 14.73 20.14 24.52
C ARG A 31 13.48 20.39 25.37
N ILE A 32 12.82 19.33 25.83
CA ILE A 32 11.63 19.47 26.69
C ILE A 32 12.04 20.04 28.05
N ALA A 33 13.16 19.59 28.63
CA ALA A 33 13.63 20.11 29.91
C ALA A 33 13.84 21.64 29.83
N HIS A 34 14.49 22.14 28.78
CA HIS A 34 14.74 23.56 28.58
C HIS A 34 13.50 24.41 28.23
N THR A 35 12.36 23.79 27.88
CA THR A 35 11.09 24.48 27.57
C THR A 35 10.09 24.43 28.72
N LEU A 36 10.40 23.75 29.83
CA LEU A 36 9.51 23.74 31.00
C LEU A 36 9.47 25.12 31.66
N THR A 37 8.25 25.59 31.91
CA THR A 37 8.03 26.79 32.70
C THR A 37 8.57 26.62 34.13
N ALA A 38 8.97 27.73 34.74
CA ALA A 38 9.40 27.75 36.13
C ALA A 38 8.27 27.24 37.04
N CYS A 39 8.61 26.42 38.03
CA CYS A 39 7.62 25.89 38.98
C CYS A 39 7.01 27.02 39.84
N THR A 40 5.83 26.79 40.39
CA THR A 40 5.07 27.78 41.18
C THR A 40 5.88 28.33 42.35
N ARG A 41 6.61 27.47 43.07
CA ARG A 41 7.45 27.86 44.21
C ARG A 41 8.60 28.77 43.80
N CYS A 42 9.33 28.44 42.74
CA CYS A 42 10.41 29.30 42.24
C CYS A 42 9.87 30.61 41.70
N ARG A 43 8.69 30.60 41.06
CA ARG A 43 8.00 31.83 40.59
C ARG A 43 7.61 32.73 41.76
N GLN A 44 7.05 32.17 42.83
CA GLN A 44 6.66 32.92 44.04
C GLN A 44 7.88 33.52 44.76
N ARG A 45 9.01 32.78 44.79
CA ARG A 45 10.26 33.24 45.41
C ARG A 45 11.13 34.11 44.49
N LYS A 46 10.73 34.31 43.23
CA LYS A 46 11.52 34.99 42.19
C LYS A 46 12.94 34.41 42.06
N SER A 47 13.10 33.09 42.24
CA SER A 47 14.38 32.39 42.14
C SER A 47 14.54 31.70 40.78
N ARG A 48 15.78 31.45 40.35
CA ARG A 48 16.06 30.60 39.18
C ARG A 48 15.46 29.21 39.40
N CYS A 49 14.81 28.67 38.35
CA CYS A 49 14.22 27.33 38.38
C CYS A 49 14.94 26.46 37.36
N ASP A 50 15.51 25.35 37.82
CA ASP A 50 16.20 24.42 36.92
C ASP A 50 15.22 23.52 36.16
N PRO A 51 15.59 23.12 34.94
CA PRO A 51 14.78 22.25 34.09
C PRO A 51 14.77 20.77 34.53
N GLY A 52 15.38 20.46 35.69
CA GLY A 52 15.46 19.09 36.22
C GLY A 52 14.10 18.43 36.41
N ILE A 53 14.01 17.18 35.99
CA ILE A 53 12.85 16.29 36.15
C ILE A 53 13.35 15.07 36.95
N PRO A 54 12.67 14.62 38.02
CA PRO A 54 11.28 14.89 38.42
C PRO A 54 11.05 16.19 39.22
N ARG A 55 12.09 16.86 39.73
CA ARG A 55 11.98 18.12 40.50
C ARG A 55 13.14 19.03 40.12
N CYS A 56 12.95 20.35 40.21
CA CYS A 56 14.08 21.26 40.12
C CYS A 56 14.92 21.21 41.38
N GLU A 57 16.21 21.50 41.22
CA GLU A 57 17.24 21.48 42.25
C GLU A 57 16.81 22.26 43.54
N PRO A 58 16.29 23.50 43.47
CA PRO A 58 15.80 24.22 44.66
C PRO A 58 14.64 23.52 45.40
N CYS A 59 13.74 22.87 44.67
CA CYS A 59 12.62 22.15 45.27
C CYS A 59 13.06 20.79 45.83
N GLN A 60 14.09 20.18 45.24
CA GLN A 60 14.68 18.94 45.73
C GLN A 60 15.41 19.16 47.06
N ARG A 61 16.30 20.16 47.14
CA ARG A 61 17.01 20.51 48.40
C ARG A 61 16.05 20.83 49.55
N SER A 62 14.93 21.49 49.25
CA SER A 62 13.94 21.87 50.24
C SER A 62 12.85 20.81 50.48
N ASN A 63 12.98 19.64 49.87
CA ASN A 63 11.99 18.55 49.85
C ASN A 63 10.54 19.02 49.59
N ALA A 64 10.37 20.00 48.71
CA ALA A 64 9.08 20.63 48.45
C ALA A 64 8.43 20.10 47.18
N LYS A 65 7.10 20.19 47.12
CA LYS A 65 6.32 19.77 45.96
C LYS A 65 6.65 20.68 44.75
N CYS A 66 7.15 20.06 43.68
CA CYS A 66 7.54 20.77 42.46
C CYS A 66 6.40 20.67 41.42
N VAL A 67 5.58 21.71 41.34
CA VAL A 67 4.43 21.80 40.42
C VAL A 67 4.49 23.06 39.58
N TYR A 68 3.90 23.03 38.38
CA TYR A 68 3.64 24.22 37.57
C TYR A 68 2.13 24.40 37.40
N TYR A 69 1.69 25.65 37.22
CA TYR A 69 0.30 25.96 36.93
C TYR A 69 0.12 26.04 35.42
N ASP A 70 -0.82 25.26 34.89
CA ASP A 70 -1.19 25.28 33.47
C ASP A 70 -2.47 26.13 33.30
N PRO A 71 -2.38 27.34 32.73
CA PRO A 71 -3.54 28.22 32.56
C PRO A 71 -4.54 27.68 31.51
N ALA A 72 -4.09 26.85 30.56
CA ALA A 72 -5.00 26.29 29.55
C ALA A 72 -5.95 25.25 30.15
N ARG A 73 -5.51 24.55 31.21
CA ARG A 73 -6.27 23.50 31.90
C ARG A 73 -6.74 23.91 33.30
N ASN A 74 -6.45 25.14 33.73
CA ASN A 74 -6.73 25.67 35.08
C ASN A 74 -6.37 24.70 36.21
N ARG A 75 -5.25 23.98 36.10
CA ARG A 75 -4.83 22.99 37.09
C ARG A 75 -3.32 23.00 37.32
N THR A 76 -2.92 22.60 38.53
CA THR A 76 -1.51 22.38 38.84
C THR A 76 -1.08 21.00 38.41
N ILE A 77 0.00 20.93 37.63
CA ILE A 77 0.57 19.68 37.13
C ILE A 77 1.92 19.46 37.81
N SER A 78 2.16 18.26 38.33
CA SER A 78 3.45 17.90 38.92
C SER A 78 4.47 17.60 37.83
N ARG A 79 5.75 17.92 38.07
CA ARG A 79 6.82 17.52 37.14
C ARG A 79 7.00 16.00 37.05
N THR A 80 6.57 15.24 38.06
CA THR A 80 6.52 13.77 38.01
C THR A 80 5.52 13.25 36.96
N TYR A 81 4.40 13.94 36.76
CA TYR A 81 3.40 13.56 35.75
C TYR A 81 3.97 13.62 34.32
N ILE A 82 4.93 14.52 34.07
CA ILE A 82 5.62 14.60 32.77
C ILE A 82 6.39 13.30 32.49
N LEU A 83 7.02 12.67 33.50
CA LEU A 83 7.71 11.39 33.32
C LEU A 83 6.74 10.27 32.96
N GLN A 84 5.61 10.20 33.65
CA GLN A 84 4.57 9.21 33.37
C GLN A 84 4.01 9.37 31.95
N LEU A 85 3.81 10.62 31.50
CA LEU A 85 3.39 10.91 30.13
C LEU A 85 4.44 10.47 29.11
N ARG A 86 5.73 10.68 29.38
CA ARG A 86 6.82 10.25 28.49
C ARG A 86 6.87 8.73 28.37
N GLU A 87 6.80 8.03 29.50
CA GLU A 87 6.78 6.57 29.53
C GLU A 87 5.58 6.03 28.75
N ARG A 88 4.40 6.64 28.94
CA ARG A 88 3.20 6.27 28.18
C ARG A 88 3.32 6.53 26.69
N ILE A 89 3.92 7.65 26.27
CA ILE A 89 4.20 7.93 24.86
C ILE A 89 5.14 6.87 24.29
N LYS A 90 6.18 6.49 25.04
CA LYS A 90 7.12 5.45 24.63
C LYS A 90 6.42 4.12 24.39
N ILE A 91 5.60 3.67 25.35
CA ILE A 91 4.82 2.43 25.24
C ILE A 91 3.89 2.49 24.03
N LEU A 92 3.09 3.55 23.90
CA LEU A 92 2.16 3.70 22.77
C LEU A 92 2.88 3.74 21.42
N SER A 93 4.06 4.38 21.34
CA SER A 93 4.85 4.41 20.11
C SER A 93 5.39 3.02 19.74
N GLN A 94 5.73 2.19 20.72
CA GLN A 94 6.18 0.82 20.50
C GLN A 94 5.02 -0.08 20.05
N GLU A 95 3.85 0.05 20.67
CA GLU A 95 2.63 -0.66 20.26
C GLU A 95 2.25 -0.31 18.81
N LEU A 96 2.27 0.98 18.46
CA LEU A 96 2.02 1.41 17.07
C LEU A 96 3.02 0.80 16.09
N ALA A 97 4.31 0.81 16.43
CA ALA A 97 5.34 0.22 15.58
C ALA A 97 5.14 -1.30 15.40
N GLN A 98 4.66 -2.01 16.42
CA GLN A 98 4.34 -3.44 16.30
C GLN A 98 3.18 -3.66 15.33
N VAL A 99 2.07 -2.93 15.49
CA VAL A 99 0.91 -3.02 14.61
C VAL A 99 1.26 -2.65 13.17
N GLU A 100 2.08 -1.62 12.96
CA GLU A 100 2.54 -1.23 11.62
C GLU A 100 3.38 -2.33 10.95
N ASN A 101 4.21 -3.06 11.70
CA ASN A 101 4.96 -4.20 11.17
C ASN A 101 4.04 -5.39 10.85
N GLU A 102 3.07 -5.70 11.69
CA GLU A 102 2.08 -6.77 11.45
C GLU A 102 1.21 -6.48 10.21
N ILE A 103 0.82 -5.22 10.02
CA ILE A 103 0.13 -4.76 8.82
C ILE A 103 1.05 -4.92 7.61
N SER A 104 2.32 -4.50 7.69
CA SER A 104 3.28 -4.61 6.59
C SER A 104 3.48 -6.06 6.11
N HIS A 105 3.40 -7.05 7.00
CA HIS A 105 3.56 -8.46 6.65
C HIS A 105 2.27 -9.15 6.16
N SER A 106 1.09 -8.68 6.55
CA SER A 106 -0.20 -9.23 6.11
C SER A 106 -0.80 -8.52 4.88
N THR A 107 -0.32 -7.31 4.55
CA THR A 107 -0.94 -6.46 3.52
C THR A 107 -0.48 -6.72 2.09
N ASP A 108 0.57 -7.50 1.84
CA ASP A 108 1.12 -7.63 0.48
C ASP A 108 0.07 -8.13 -0.53
N ALA A 109 -0.77 -9.10 -0.19
CA ALA A 109 -1.80 -9.58 -1.11
C ALA A 109 -3.07 -8.71 -1.10
N GLU A 110 -3.59 -8.37 0.08
CA GLU A 110 -4.90 -7.70 0.19
C GLU A 110 -4.84 -6.20 -0.16
N PHE A 111 -3.74 -5.51 0.18
CA PHE A 111 -3.52 -4.11 -0.20
C PHE A 111 -3.20 -3.99 -1.69
N MET A 112 -2.51 -4.95 -2.30
CA MET A 112 -2.37 -4.99 -3.76
C MET A 112 -3.72 -5.15 -4.47
N ILE A 113 -4.60 -6.01 -3.96
CA ILE A 113 -5.94 -6.22 -4.52
C ILE A 113 -6.81 -4.96 -4.36
N ARG A 114 -6.74 -4.27 -3.21
CA ARG A 114 -7.52 -3.05 -2.94
C ARG A 114 -6.94 -1.81 -3.65
N GLY A 115 -5.62 -1.68 -3.70
CA GLY A 115 -4.89 -0.60 -4.37
C GLY A 115 -4.90 -0.72 -5.90
N ALA A 116 -5.22 -1.91 -6.44
CA ALA A 116 -5.36 -2.14 -7.88
C ALA A 116 -6.59 -1.47 -8.51
N GLY A 117 -7.41 -0.79 -7.71
CA GLY A 117 -8.75 -0.39 -8.05
C GLY A 117 -8.92 0.70 -9.11
N LEU A 118 -7.88 1.26 -9.69
CA LEU A 118 -8.06 2.38 -10.63
C LEU A 118 -7.19 2.17 -11.87
N ILE A 119 -7.86 1.92 -12.99
CA ILE A 119 -7.22 1.66 -14.29
C ILE A 119 -7.68 2.71 -15.28
N LYS A 120 -6.71 3.23 -16.02
CA LYS A 120 -6.88 4.25 -17.03
C LYS A 120 -6.48 3.67 -18.39
N PHE A 121 -7.45 3.54 -19.30
CA PHE A 121 -7.24 2.91 -20.61
C PHE A 121 -6.60 3.85 -21.62
N LYS A 122 -6.81 5.16 -21.47
CA LYS A 122 -6.21 6.23 -22.28
C LYS A 122 -5.74 7.34 -21.36
N GLU A 123 -4.69 8.05 -21.76
CA GLU A 123 -4.07 9.13 -20.97
C GLU A 123 -5.01 10.30 -20.62
N THR A 124 -6.14 10.43 -21.32
CA THR A 124 -7.18 11.42 -21.06
C THR A 124 -8.39 10.90 -20.28
N ASP A 125 -8.50 9.59 -20.05
CA ASP A 125 -9.67 8.98 -19.43
C ASP A 125 -9.60 9.07 -17.89
N GLU A 126 -10.74 9.09 -17.23
CA GLU A 126 -10.78 9.02 -15.76
C GLU A 126 -10.49 7.58 -15.31
N PRO A 127 -9.72 7.38 -14.24
CA PRO A 127 -9.42 6.05 -13.76
C PRO A 127 -10.71 5.37 -13.26
N ARG A 128 -10.92 4.10 -13.64
CA ARG A 128 -12.11 3.31 -13.27
C ARG A 128 -11.77 2.08 -12.45
N PHE A 129 -12.64 1.78 -11.48
CA PHE A 129 -12.63 0.54 -10.71
C PHE A 129 -13.36 -0.56 -11.44
N LEU A 130 -12.62 -1.59 -11.87
CA LEU A 130 -13.17 -2.72 -12.63
C LEU A 130 -13.69 -3.86 -11.75
N GLY A 131 -13.61 -3.74 -10.42
CA GLY A 131 -14.11 -4.75 -9.49
C GLY A 131 -13.02 -5.70 -8.95
N PRO A 132 -13.22 -6.31 -7.78
CA PRO A 132 -12.27 -7.26 -7.19
C PRO A 132 -12.07 -8.54 -8.02
N SER A 133 -13.07 -8.93 -8.81
CA SER A 133 -13.06 -10.13 -9.66
C SER A 133 -12.51 -9.89 -11.07
N SER A 134 -12.08 -8.67 -11.40
CA SER A 134 -11.60 -8.37 -12.74
C SER A 134 -10.23 -9.00 -13.03
N GLY A 135 -10.03 -9.44 -14.28
CA GLY A 135 -8.79 -10.11 -14.71
C GLY A 135 -7.53 -9.25 -14.54
N ILE A 136 -7.68 -7.93 -14.47
CA ILE A 136 -6.57 -7.00 -14.21
C ILE A 136 -6.00 -7.14 -12.79
N THR A 137 -6.85 -7.41 -11.80
CA THR A 137 -6.45 -7.63 -10.40
C THR A 137 -5.63 -8.91 -10.31
N ILE A 138 -6.07 -9.98 -10.98
CA ILE A 138 -5.35 -11.25 -11.00
C ILE A 138 -4.03 -11.14 -11.77
N THR A 139 -4.00 -10.38 -12.87
CA THR A 139 -2.77 -10.17 -13.64
C THR A 139 -1.73 -9.40 -12.84
N ARG A 140 -2.14 -8.39 -12.08
CA ARG A 140 -1.23 -7.64 -11.19
C ARG A 140 -0.69 -8.49 -10.05
N LEU A 141 -1.54 -9.32 -9.43
CA LEU A 141 -1.09 -10.26 -8.39
C LEU A 141 -0.03 -11.23 -8.93
N ILE A 142 -0.29 -11.82 -10.11
CA ILE A 142 0.66 -12.72 -10.78
C ILE A 142 1.96 -11.98 -11.11
N MET A 143 1.88 -10.75 -11.61
CA MET A 143 3.06 -9.93 -11.91
C MET A 143 3.93 -9.66 -10.68
N GLU A 144 3.32 -9.41 -9.52
CA GLU A 144 4.09 -9.18 -8.30
C GLU A 144 4.71 -10.47 -7.75
N ILE A 145 3.97 -11.57 -7.78
CA ILE A 145 4.51 -12.90 -7.44
C ILE A 145 5.72 -13.21 -8.33
N ALA A 146 5.64 -12.89 -9.62
CA ALA A 146 6.77 -13.07 -10.53
C ALA A 146 7.99 -12.22 -10.10
N LYS A 147 7.82 -10.93 -9.75
CA LYS A 147 8.92 -10.08 -9.27
C LYS A 147 9.56 -10.60 -7.99
N GLN A 148 8.77 -11.09 -7.04
CA GLN A 148 9.28 -11.63 -5.78
C GLN A 148 10.13 -12.90 -6.02
N ASN A 149 9.69 -13.78 -6.93
CA ASN A 149 10.42 -15.00 -7.25
C ASN A 149 11.69 -14.75 -8.09
N THR A 150 11.72 -13.71 -8.91
CA THR A 150 12.87 -13.39 -9.77
C THR A 150 13.78 -12.29 -9.22
N ASN A 151 13.50 -11.74 -8.03
CA ASN A 151 14.17 -10.58 -7.42
C ASN A 151 14.30 -9.34 -8.36
N SER A 152 13.45 -9.27 -9.38
CA SER A 152 13.52 -8.24 -10.43
C SER A 152 12.74 -7.00 -10.01
N LYS A 153 13.25 -5.80 -10.32
CA LYS A 153 12.56 -4.54 -10.01
C LYS A 153 11.55 -4.16 -11.09
N SER A 154 11.71 -4.70 -12.30
CA SER A 154 10.88 -4.40 -13.46
C SER A 154 10.33 -5.65 -14.13
N ILE A 155 9.08 -5.61 -14.56
CA ILE A 155 8.45 -6.69 -15.35
C ILE A 155 9.22 -6.96 -16.65
N LYS A 156 9.90 -5.94 -17.20
CA LYS A 156 10.73 -6.09 -18.41
C LYS A 156 11.94 -7.01 -18.19
N GLU A 157 12.37 -7.20 -16.94
CA GLU A 157 13.50 -8.06 -16.58
C GLU A 157 13.06 -9.52 -16.39
N VAL A 158 11.74 -9.78 -16.25
CA VAL A 158 11.18 -11.12 -16.05
C VAL A 158 11.06 -11.88 -17.38
N VAL A 159 10.84 -11.15 -18.48
CA VAL A 159 10.69 -11.73 -19.83
C VAL A 159 11.82 -11.24 -20.72
N ASN A 160 12.63 -12.17 -21.26
CA ASN A 160 13.70 -11.84 -22.18
C ASN A 160 13.18 -11.09 -23.42
N GLU A 161 13.97 -10.14 -23.93
CA GLU A 161 13.60 -9.26 -25.06
C GLU A 161 13.20 -10.06 -26.31
N ALA A 162 13.94 -11.13 -26.62
CA ALA A 162 13.65 -12.03 -27.76
C ALA A 162 12.28 -12.72 -27.60
N THR A 163 11.99 -13.24 -26.41
CA THR A 163 10.71 -13.90 -26.10
C THR A 163 9.55 -12.91 -26.17
N ALA A 164 9.76 -11.67 -25.70
CA ALA A 164 8.76 -10.61 -25.81
C ALA A 164 8.46 -10.24 -27.28
N GLN A 165 9.47 -10.23 -28.16
CA GLN A 165 9.30 -9.99 -29.58
C GLN A 165 8.52 -11.14 -30.26
N GLU A 166 8.85 -12.40 -29.93
CA GLU A 166 8.12 -13.57 -30.44
C GLU A 166 6.64 -13.54 -30.02
N ILE A 167 6.35 -13.24 -28.75
CA ILE A 167 4.97 -13.15 -28.24
C ILE A 167 4.20 -12.05 -28.99
N LYS A 168 4.82 -10.89 -29.22
CA LYS A 168 4.21 -9.79 -29.99
C LYS A 168 3.95 -10.22 -31.43
N TYR A 169 4.92 -10.84 -32.09
CA TYR A 169 4.77 -11.32 -33.46
C TYR A 169 3.64 -12.35 -33.59
N ALA A 170 3.63 -13.36 -32.71
CA ALA A 170 2.57 -14.36 -32.65
C ALA A 170 1.19 -13.73 -32.41
N PHE A 171 1.10 -12.74 -31.52
CA PHE A 171 -0.14 -11.99 -31.28
C PHE A 171 -0.63 -11.26 -32.54
N THR A 172 0.28 -10.57 -33.24
CA THR A 172 -0.08 -9.83 -34.46
C THR A 172 -0.55 -10.75 -35.59
N LEU A 173 0.14 -11.87 -35.81
CA LEU A 173 -0.27 -12.88 -36.78
C LEU A 173 -1.65 -13.45 -36.44
N GLU A 174 -1.91 -13.73 -35.17
CA GLU A 174 -3.21 -14.23 -34.75
C GLU A 174 -4.32 -13.21 -34.99
N SER A 175 -4.08 -11.94 -34.65
CA SER A 175 -5.06 -10.85 -34.83
C SER A 175 -5.43 -10.55 -36.28
N GLN A 176 -4.54 -10.89 -37.24
CA GLN A 176 -4.81 -10.75 -38.67
C GLN A 176 -5.71 -11.87 -39.21
N LYS A 177 -5.93 -12.95 -38.45
CA LYS A 177 -6.80 -14.05 -38.88
C LYS A 177 -8.27 -13.63 -38.80
N PRO A 178 -9.08 -13.89 -39.85
CA PRO A 178 -10.46 -13.40 -39.98
C PRO A 178 -11.43 -13.93 -38.92
N THR A 179 -11.07 -14.97 -38.18
CA THR A 179 -11.91 -15.60 -37.14
C THR A 179 -11.44 -15.32 -35.72
N SER A 180 -10.48 -14.41 -35.52
CA SER A 180 -9.76 -14.33 -34.25
C SER A 180 -10.40 -13.35 -33.24
N LYS A 181 -10.99 -13.93 -32.20
CA LYS A 181 -11.16 -13.39 -30.83
C LYS A 181 -12.22 -12.33 -30.56
N ILE A 182 -12.91 -11.79 -31.56
CA ILE A 182 -14.12 -10.98 -31.34
C ILE A 182 -15.24 -11.62 -32.16
N TYR A 183 -15.92 -12.60 -31.56
CA TYR A 183 -17.29 -12.86 -31.97
C TYR A 183 -18.10 -11.67 -31.46
N PRO A 184 -18.67 -10.81 -32.32
CA PRO A 184 -19.69 -9.92 -31.82
C PRO A 184 -20.77 -10.84 -31.21
N MET A 185 -21.11 -10.60 -29.95
CA MET A 185 -22.15 -11.36 -29.22
C MET A 185 -23.49 -11.38 -29.97
N ILE A 186 -23.61 -10.50 -30.97
CA ILE A 186 -24.69 -10.41 -31.93
C ILE A 186 -24.03 -10.50 -33.31
N SER A 187 -24.25 -11.60 -34.04
CA SER A 187 -23.97 -11.61 -35.48
C SER A 187 -24.84 -10.52 -36.12
N SER A 188 -24.22 -9.48 -36.69
CA SER A 188 -24.95 -8.43 -37.40
C SER A 188 -25.61 -8.93 -38.68
N VAL A 189 -25.30 -10.17 -39.09
CA VAL A 189 -25.90 -10.88 -40.21
C VAL A 189 -26.73 -12.02 -39.63
N ALA A 190 -28.06 -11.93 -39.74
CA ALA A 190 -28.93 -13.06 -39.45
C ALA A 190 -28.68 -14.14 -40.50
N GLU A 191 -28.33 -15.35 -40.07
CA GLU A 191 -28.19 -16.48 -40.97
C GLU A 191 -29.57 -16.77 -41.60
N PRO A 192 -29.73 -16.67 -42.93
CA PRO A 192 -31.03 -16.77 -43.58
C PRO A 192 -31.68 -18.16 -43.42
N ASN A 193 -30.86 -19.21 -43.22
CA ASN A 193 -31.34 -20.57 -43.01
C ASN A 193 -30.74 -21.17 -41.75
N LEU A 194 -31.56 -21.34 -40.70
CA LEU A 194 -31.11 -22.08 -39.53
C LEU A 194 -30.84 -23.55 -39.90
N PRO A 195 -29.81 -24.17 -39.30
CA PRO A 195 -29.57 -25.59 -39.49
C PRO A 195 -30.79 -26.43 -39.04
N PRO A 196 -31.03 -27.59 -39.67
CA PRO A 196 -32.09 -28.50 -39.23
C PRO A 196 -31.90 -28.84 -37.75
N ARG A 197 -33.02 -28.99 -37.03
CA ARG A 197 -33.07 -29.12 -35.56
C ARG A 197 -32.13 -30.22 -35.03
N GLU A 198 -32.03 -31.33 -35.75
CA GLU A 198 -31.11 -32.43 -35.40
C GLU A 198 -29.63 -32.02 -35.45
N LEU A 199 -29.23 -31.25 -36.47
CA LEU A 199 -27.87 -30.76 -36.62
C LEU A 199 -27.54 -29.72 -35.54
N ALA A 200 -28.50 -28.84 -35.21
CA ALA A 200 -28.33 -27.87 -34.13
C ALA A 200 -28.07 -28.55 -32.78
N TYR A 201 -28.83 -29.59 -32.43
CA TYR A 201 -28.60 -30.34 -31.19
C TYR A 201 -27.22 -31.03 -31.17
N ARG A 202 -26.81 -31.67 -32.27
CA ARG A 202 -25.47 -32.27 -32.37
C ARG A 202 -24.35 -31.23 -32.21
N LEU A 203 -24.51 -30.03 -32.77
CA LEU A 203 -23.53 -28.96 -32.60
C LEU A 203 -23.44 -28.49 -31.13
N ILE A 204 -24.59 -28.37 -30.45
CA ILE A 204 -24.63 -28.04 -29.02
C ILE A 204 -23.94 -29.12 -28.19
N ASP A 205 -24.21 -30.39 -28.47
CA ASP A 205 -23.58 -31.52 -27.76
C ASP A 205 -22.06 -31.52 -27.95
N ILE A 206 -21.59 -31.30 -29.19
CA ILE A 206 -20.16 -31.19 -29.50
C ILE A 206 -19.53 -29.99 -28.79
N PHE A 207 -20.21 -28.83 -28.77
CA PHE A 207 -19.73 -27.63 -28.08
C PHE A 207 -19.59 -27.88 -26.58
N MET A 208 -20.62 -28.46 -25.95
CA MET A 208 -20.62 -28.78 -24.53
C MET A 208 -19.58 -29.85 -24.18
N ALA A 209 -19.39 -30.86 -25.02
CA ALA A 209 -18.36 -31.88 -24.85
C ALA A 209 -16.94 -31.29 -24.97
N LYS A 210 -16.69 -30.42 -25.96
CA LYS A 210 -15.41 -29.70 -26.10
C LYS A 210 -15.15 -28.77 -24.92
N GLY A 211 -16.17 -28.06 -24.43
CA GLY A 211 -16.06 -27.22 -23.23
C GLY A 211 -15.59 -28.01 -22.01
N LYS A 212 -16.13 -29.22 -21.81
CA LYS A 212 -15.70 -30.13 -20.72
C LYS A 212 -14.27 -30.64 -20.90
N LEU A 213 -13.84 -30.95 -22.13
CA LEU A 213 -12.46 -31.40 -22.43
C LEU A 213 -11.40 -30.32 -22.23
N HIS A 214 -11.71 -29.05 -22.50
CA HIS A 214 -10.80 -27.94 -22.25
C HIS A 214 -10.65 -27.62 -20.75
N ALA A 215 -11.69 -27.87 -19.94
CA ALA A 215 -11.63 -27.72 -18.48
C ALA A 215 -10.81 -28.84 -17.79
N SER A 216 -10.65 -30.00 -18.43
CA SER A 216 -9.92 -31.15 -17.88
C SER A 216 -8.47 -31.27 -18.36
N ARG A 217 -7.97 -30.36 -19.20
CA ARG A 217 -6.60 -30.44 -19.73
C ARG A 217 -5.63 -29.80 -18.72
N PRO A 218 -4.67 -30.54 -18.13
CA PRO A 218 -3.69 -29.94 -17.23
C PRO A 218 -2.81 -28.93 -17.99
N PRO A 219 -2.24 -27.93 -17.30
CA PRO A 219 -1.37 -26.94 -17.91
C PRO A 219 -0.17 -27.65 -18.57
N PHE A 220 0.22 -27.15 -19.74
CA PHE A 220 1.34 -27.62 -20.56
C PHE A 220 2.58 -27.89 -19.69
N ASN A 221 2.91 -29.17 -19.49
CA ASN A 221 4.23 -29.57 -19.02
C ASN A 221 5.18 -29.60 -20.22
N SER A 222 6.33 -28.97 -20.03
CA SER A 222 7.47 -28.88 -20.94
C SER A 222 7.87 -30.24 -21.51
N LEU A 223 8.00 -30.30 -22.83
CA LEU A 223 8.79 -31.32 -23.52
C LEU A 223 10.23 -31.25 -23.01
N SER A 224 10.64 -32.29 -22.28
CA SER A 224 12.03 -32.65 -22.06
C SER A 224 12.67 -33.00 -23.40
N LEU A 225 13.81 -32.38 -23.70
CA LEU A 225 14.73 -32.82 -24.72
C LEU A 225 15.30 -34.19 -24.33
N ASP A 226 15.21 -35.14 -25.26
CA ASP A 226 16.22 -36.19 -25.46
C ASP A 226 17.01 -35.86 -26.74
#